data_AF-X6MPD4-F1
#
_entry.id   AF-X6MPD4-F1
#
_cell.length_a   1.000
_cell.length_b   1.000
_cell.length_c   1.000
_cell.angle_alpha   90.00
_cell.angle_beta   90.00
_cell.angle_gamma   90.00
#
_symmetry.space_group_name_H-M   'P 1'
#
loop_
_entity.id
_entity.type
_entity.pdbx_description
1 polymer ?
#
loop_
_entity_poly.entity_id
_entity_poly.type
_entity_poly.pdbx_seq_one_letter_code
_entity_poly.pdbx_strand_id
1 'polypeptide(L)'
;QTLLDFTYFSTTSTCFMLRYLMTFQRQELKRKFKNGPIKILCGKSQFSKRERLSGWKEDYESPKKKSIENELNKWKIKIRLEQDKYSPAVQCLNEEDVKLFFETVPPGEDCLRVK
;
A
#
# COMPACT_ATOMS: atom_id res chain seq x y z
N GLN A 1 11.23 -11.00 -6.33
CA GLN A 1 10.30 -9.90 -6.69
C GLN A 1 10.31 -8.91 -5.55
N THR A 2 10.47 -7.61 -5.82
CA THR A 2 10.53 -6.59 -4.77
C THR A 2 9.15 -6.41 -4.14
N LEU A 3 9.09 -6.35 -2.81
CA LEU A 3 7.86 -6.28 -2.03
C LEU A 3 8.11 -5.40 -0.80
N LEU A 4 7.22 -4.45 -0.54
CA LEU A 4 7.20 -3.73 0.74
C LEU A 4 6.45 -4.60 1.75
N ASP A 5 7.21 -5.31 2.58
CA ASP A 5 6.64 -6.17 3.61
C ASP A 5 6.36 -5.39 4.90
N PHE A 6 5.08 -5.16 5.17
CA PHE A 6 4.60 -4.53 6.39
C PHE A 6 4.01 -5.54 7.37
N THR A 7 4.35 -6.82 7.26
CA THR A 7 3.69 -7.88 8.03
C THR A 7 3.70 -7.65 9.54
N TYR A 8 4.83 -7.18 10.06
CA TYR A 8 5.05 -6.95 11.49
C TYR A 8 4.89 -5.49 11.92
N PHE A 9 4.57 -4.60 10.98
CA PHE A 9 4.40 -3.18 11.28
C PHE A 9 3.01 -2.91 11.85
N SER A 10 2.90 -1.99 12.80
CA SER A 10 1.59 -1.44 13.19
C SER A 10 0.95 -0.70 12.00
N THR A 11 -0.37 -0.46 12.05
CA THR A 11 -1.05 0.37 11.04
C THR A 11 -0.43 1.76 10.95
N THR A 12 -0.22 2.42 12.09
CA THR A 12 0.38 3.77 12.14
C THR A 12 1.77 3.79 11.52
N SER A 13 2.63 2.83 11.87
CA SER A 13 3.98 2.71 11.30
C SER A 13 3.91 2.44 9.80
N THR A 14 2.96 1.64 9.34
CA THR A 14 2.77 1.35 7.91
C THR A 14 2.39 2.60 7.13
N CYS A 15 1.42 3.37 7.63
CA CYS A 15 1.01 4.63 7.03
C CYS A 15 2.18 5.64 7.00
N PHE A 16 2.92 5.76 8.10
CA PHE A 16 4.10 6.63 8.16
C PHE A 16 5.16 6.22 7.14
N MET A 17 5.51 4.94 7.07
CA MET A 17 6.49 4.43 6.11
C MET A 17 6.04 4.63 4.67
N LEU A 18 4.76 4.42 4.37
CA LEU A 18 4.21 4.68 3.04
C LEU A 18 4.34 6.16 2.65
N ARG A 19 3.97 7.09 3.55
CA ARG A 19 4.17 8.53 3.31
C ARG A 19 5.64 8.85 3.06
N TYR A 20 6.51 8.37 3.95
CA TYR A 20 7.95 8.62 3.83
C TYR A 20 8.51 8.12 2.50
N LEU A 21 8.19 6.88 2.12
CA LEU A 21 8.68 6.28 0.90
C LEU A 21 8.17 6.99 -0.36
N MET A 22 6.87 7.29 -0.41
CA MET A 22 6.24 7.93 -1.57
C MET A 22 6.64 9.40 -1.71
N THR A 23 6.85 10.11 -0.61
CA THR A 23 7.23 11.53 -0.66
C THR A 23 8.72 11.72 -0.85
N PHE A 24 9.55 11.09 -0.02
CA PHE A 24 10.98 11.38 0.11
C PHE A 24 11.89 10.36 -0.60
N GLN A 25 11.45 9.10 -0.73
CA GLN A 25 12.27 8.03 -1.34
C GLN A 25 11.74 7.59 -2.72
N ARG A 26 10.98 8.43 -3.41
CA ARG A 26 10.30 8.06 -4.67
C ARG A 26 11.24 7.57 -5.77
N GLN A 27 12.44 8.13 -5.91
CA GLN A 27 13.40 7.71 -6.94
C GLN A 27 14.01 6.34 -6.62
N GLU A 28 14.35 6.12 -5.35
CA GLU A 28 14.77 4.82 -4.84
C GLU A 28 13.68 3.77 -5.00
N LEU A 29 12.43 4.15 -4.75
CA LEU A 29 11.27 3.28 -4.92
C LEU A 29 11.08 2.89 -6.38
N LYS A 30 11.10 3.87 -7.31
CA LYS A 30 11.06 3.63 -8.76
C LYS A 30 12.17 2.67 -9.21
N ARG A 31 13.41 2.90 -8.75
CA ARG A 31 14.57 2.04 -9.06
C ARG A 31 14.37 0.61 -8.55
N LYS A 32 13.99 0.45 -7.27
CA LYS A 32 13.79 -0.87 -6.64
C LYS A 32 12.67 -1.68 -7.27
N PHE A 33 11.62 -1.01 -7.75
CA PHE A 33 10.49 -1.64 -8.42
C PHE A 33 10.63 -1.65 -9.96
N LYS A 34 11.77 -1.21 -10.51
CA LYS A 34 12.03 -1.14 -11.96
C LYS A 34 10.93 -0.38 -12.72
N ASN A 35 10.42 0.71 -12.14
CA ASN A 35 9.27 1.47 -12.62
C ASN A 35 7.96 0.67 -12.78
N GLY A 36 7.89 -0.53 -12.20
CA GLY A 36 6.67 -1.33 -12.14
C GLY A 36 5.82 -1.03 -10.89
N PRO A 37 4.74 -1.79 -10.70
CA PRO A 37 3.79 -1.58 -9.61
C PRO A 37 4.44 -1.79 -8.24
N ILE A 38 4.17 -0.87 -7.32
CA ILE A 38 4.64 -0.94 -5.94
C ILE A 38 3.76 -1.95 -5.20
N LYS A 39 4.34 -3.11 -4.91
CA LYS A 39 3.67 -4.20 -4.20
C LYS A 39 3.86 -4.08 -2.70
N ILE A 40 2.79 -4.30 -1.96
CA ILE A 40 2.71 -4.21 -0.51
C ILE A 40 2.11 -5.50 0.05
N LEU A 41 2.78 -6.06 1.05
CA LEU A 41 2.26 -7.15 1.86
C LEU A 41 1.81 -6.58 3.20
N CYS A 42 0.50 -6.62 3.42
CA CYS A 42 -0.11 -6.21 4.67
C CYS A 42 -0.27 -7.46 5.54
N GLY A 43 0.37 -7.47 6.70
CA GLY A 43 0.39 -8.63 7.59
C GLY A 43 -1.00 -9.11 8.01
N LYS A 44 -1.02 -10.40 8.36
CA LYS A 44 -2.10 -11.12 9.04
C LYS A 44 -3.51 -10.60 8.71
N SER A 45 -3.89 -10.73 7.42
CA SER A 45 -5.23 -11.24 7.11
C SER A 45 -5.36 -12.68 7.66
N GLN A 46 -6.54 -13.29 7.56
CA GLN A 46 -6.91 -14.55 8.25
C GLN A 46 -5.91 -15.73 8.14
N PHE A 47 -4.92 -15.70 7.24
CA PHE A 47 -3.87 -16.72 7.05
C PHE A 47 -2.99 -17.04 8.26
N SER A 48 -3.13 -16.32 9.36
CA SER A 48 -2.26 -16.44 10.52
C SER A 48 -2.92 -17.00 11.77
N LYS A 49 -4.25 -17.16 11.78
CA LYS A 49 -4.94 -17.94 12.79
C LYS A 49 -4.96 -19.37 12.29
N ARG A 50 -4.34 -20.26 13.06
CA ARG A 50 -4.18 -21.70 12.82
C ARG A 50 -5.50 -22.47 12.99
N GLU A 51 -6.63 -21.83 12.71
CA GLU A 51 -7.97 -22.42 12.76
C GLU A 51 -8.50 -22.51 11.33
N ARG A 52 -8.13 -23.62 10.68
CA ARG A 52 -8.77 -24.10 9.45
C ARG A 52 -10.20 -24.52 9.79
N LEU A 53 -11.17 -23.62 9.65
CA LEU A 53 -12.59 -23.98 9.75
C LEU A 53 -13.39 -23.27 8.65
N SER A 54 -13.59 -24.00 7.56
CA SER A 54 -14.82 -24.02 6.76
C SER A 54 -15.55 -22.69 6.56
N GLY A 55 -14.95 -21.74 5.85
CA GLY A 55 -15.63 -20.51 5.48
C GLY A 55 -14.74 -19.58 4.68
N TRP A 56 -14.52 -19.90 3.41
CA TRP A 56 -14.03 -18.90 2.46
C TRP A 56 -15.07 -17.77 2.41
N LYS A 57 -14.79 -16.66 3.10
CA LYS A 57 -15.41 -15.38 2.76
C LYS A 57 -14.46 -14.71 1.81
N GLU A 58 -14.81 -14.70 0.52
CA GLU A 58 -14.09 -13.98 -0.54
C GLU A 58 -13.84 -12.49 -0.17
N ASP A 59 -14.63 -11.95 0.77
CA ASP A 59 -14.65 -10.52 1.10
C ASP A 59 -14.02 -10.12 2.46
N TYR A 60 -13.25 -10.97 3.15
CA TYR A 60 -12.67 -10.55 4.44
C TYR A 60 -11.46 -9.61 4.28
N GLU A 61 -11.75 -8.32 4.15
CA GLU A 61 -10.75 -7.25 4.15
C GLU A 61 -10.03 -7.14 5.50
N SER A 62 -8.69 -7.19 5.49
CA SER A 62 -7.93 -6.97 6.73
C SER A 62 -8.17 -5.55 7.26
N PRO A 63 -8.35 -5.34 8.58
CA PRO A 63 -8.47 -3.99 9.17
C PRO A 63 -7.31 -3.06 8.79
N LYS A 64 -6.14 -3.66 8.54
CA LYS A 64 -4.94 -2.97 8.09
C LYS A 64 -5.05 -2.48 6.64
N LYS A 65 -5.58 -3.30 5.73
CA LYS A 65 -5.88 -2.91 4.33
C LYS A 65 -6.78 -1.67 4.32
N LYS A 66 -7.92 -1.73 5.00
CA LYS A 66 -8.88 -0.61 5.08
C LYS A 66 -8.25 0.66 5.65
N SER A 67 -7.36 0.51 6.63
CA SER A 67 -6.64 1.65 7.20
C SER A 67 -5.65 2.29 6.22
N ILE A 68 -5.00 1.48 5.37
CA ILE A 68 -4.11 1.97 4.31
C ILE A 68 -4.93 2.65 3.21
N GLU A 69 -6.06 2.08 2.78
CA GLU A 69 -6.95 2.73 1.82
C GLU A 69 -7.46 4.07 2.34
N ASN A 70 -7.91 4.13 3.60
CA ASN A 70 -8.30 5.37 4.25
C ASN A 70 -7.17 6.39 4.31
N GLU A 71 -5.92 5.93 4.44
CA GLU A 71 -4.75 6.79 4.40
C GLU A 71 -4.49 7.34 3.00
N LEU A 72 -4.44 6.49 1.97
CA LEU A 72 -4.23 6.88 0.58
C LEU A 72 -5.33 7.82 0.07
N ASN A 73 -6.57 7.67 0.58
CA ASN A 73 -7.69 8.56 0.26
C ASN A 73 -7.53 9.99 0.80
N LYS A 74 -6.66 10.21 1.80
CA LYS A 74 -6.38 11.53 2.36
C LYS A 74 -5.31 12.29 1.57
N TRP A 75 -4.60 11.61 0.67
CA TRP A 75 -3.49 12.20 -0.07
C TRP A 75 -3.99 13.15 -1.16
N LYS A 76 -3.15 14.12 -1.56
CA LYS A 76 -3.43 15.10 -2.62
C LYS A 76 -3.97 14.41 -3.87
N ILE A 77 -3.25 13.39 -4.33
CA ILE A 77 -3.76 12.42 -5.31
C ILE A 77 -4.20 11.16 -4.57
N LYS A 78 -5.46 10.76 -4.78
CA LYS A 78 -5.98 9.50 -4.22
C LYS A 78 -5.33 8.36 -4.99
N ILE A 79 -4.79 7.38 -4.26
CA ILE A 79 -4.15 6.21 -4.85
C ILE A 79 -5.00 4.98 -4.52
N ARG A 80 -5.46 4.28 -5.56
CA ARG A 80 -6.20 3.03 -5.41
C ARG A 80 -5.26 1.91 -4.96
N LEU A 81 -5.75 1.09 -4.05
CA LEU A 81 -5.11 -0.14 -3.63
C LEU A 81 -5.80 -1.29 -4.35
N GLU A 82 -5.06 -1.99 -5.20
CA GLU A 82 -5.55 -3.09 -6.01
C GLU A 82 -4.99 -4.42 -5.52
N GLN A 83 -5.71 -5.51 -5.74
CA GLN A 83 -5.21 -6.84 -5.43
C GLN A 83 -4.24 -7.31 -6.53
N ASP A 84 -3.14 -7.96 -6.14
CA ASP A 84 -2.22 -8.55 -7.11
C ASP A 84 -2.89 -9.73 -7.84
N LYS A 85 -2.64 -9.84 -9.16
CA LYS A 85 -3.23 -10.87 -10.03
C LYS A 85 -2.83 -12.29 -9.67
N TYR A 86 -1.64 -12.48 -9.07
CA TYR A 86 -1.07 -13.80 -8.81
C TYR A 86 -1.14 -14.18 -7.33
N SER A 87 -1.17 -13.20 -6.43
CA SER A 87 -1.14 -13.44 -4.99
C SER A 87 -2.22 -12.64 -4.25
N PRO A 88 -3.29 -13.29 -3.76
CA PRO A 88 -4.38 -12.62 -3.04
C PRO A 88 -3.95 -11.85 -1.78
N ALA A 89 -2.87 -12.30 -1.14
CA ALA A 89 -2.33 -11.63 0.05
C ALA A 89 -1.55 -10.34 -0.28
N VAL A 90 -1.18 -10.15 -1.54
CA VAL A 90 -0.40 -8.99 -1.99
C VAL A 90 -1.34 -7.95 -2.57
N GLN A 91 -1.11 -6.71 -2.18
CA GLN A 91 -1.80 -5.54 -2.72
C GLN A 91 -0.79 -4.72 -3.54
N CYS A 92 -1.29 -3.94 -4.49
CA CYS A 92 -0.52 -3.11 -5.40
C CYS A 92 -1.09 -1.69 -5.33
N LEU A 93 -0.22 -0.70 -5.23
CA LEU A 93 -0.63 0.67 -5.53
C LEU A 93 -0.88 0.78 -7.04
N ASN A 94 -2.05 1.30 -7.43
CA ASN A 94 -2.38 1.51 -8.83
C ASN A 94 -1.29 2.38 -9.51
N GLU A 95 -0.79 1.90 -10.65
CA GLU A 95 0.37 2.51 -11.32
C GLU A 95 0.08 3.89 -11.88
N GLU A 96 -1.11 4.11 -12.43
CA GLU A 96 -1.53 5.38 -13.01
C GLU A 96 -1.66 6.45 -11.93
N ASP A 97 -2.28 6.09 -10.80
CA ASP A 97 -2.46 7.00 -9.67
C ASP A 97 -1.10 7.35 -9.03
N VAL A 98 -0.19 6.38 -8.93
CA VAL A 98 1.19 6.60 -8.44
C VAL A 98 1.96 7.51 -9.39
N LYS A 99 1.84 7.29 -10.71
CA LYS A 99 2.48 8.14 -11.72
C LYS A 99 1.96 9.57 -11.60
N LEU A 100 0.64 9.75 -11.55
CA LEU A 100 0.00 11.05 -11.38
C LEU A 100 0.43 11.73 -10.08
N PHE A 101 0.53 10.99 -8.98
CA PHE A 101 1.04 11.49 -7.70
C PHE A 101 2.48 12.01 -7.85
N PHE A 102 3.38 11.27 -8.50
CA PHE A 102 4.77 11.69 -8.67
C PHE A 102 4.94 12.88 -9.62
N GLU A 103 4.04 13.05 -10.58
CA GLU A 103 4.02 14.19 -11.51
C GLU A 103 3.43 15.44 -10.85
N THR A 104 2.43 15.28 -9.97
CA THR A 104 1.68 16.41 -9.38
C THR A 104 2.25 16.90 -8.06
N VAL A 105 2.71 16.01 -7.17
CA VAL A 105 3.21 16.37 -5.84
C VAL A 105 4.73 16.47 -5.88
N PRO A 106 5.34 17.64 -5.65
CA PRO A 106 6.80 17.79 -5.68
C PRO A 106 7.53 16.88 -4.68
N PRO A 107 8.80 16.49 -4.97
CA PRO A 107 9.64 15.74 -4.04
C PRO A 107 9.83 16.49 -2.71
N GLY A 108 9.65 15.77 -1.60
CA GLY A 108 9.79 16.33 -0.26
C GLY A 108 8.60 17.12 0.27
N GLU A 109 7.59 17.39 -0.55
CA GLU A 109 6.37 18.08 -0.10
C GLU A 109 5.37 17.14 0.57
N ASP A 110 4.56 17.71 1.47
CA ASP A 110 3.49 16.96 2.12
C ASP A 110 2.54 16.34 1.09
N CYS A 111 2.29 15.04 1.26
CA CYS A 111 1.39 14.25 0.44
C CYS A 111 -0.08 14.41 0.85
N LEU A 112 -0.39 15.00 2.01
CA LEU A 112 -1.75 15.15 2.51
C LEU A 112 -2.49 16.33 1.87
N ARG A 113 -3.80 16.18 1.71
CA ARG A 113 -4.69 17.31 1.38
C ARG A 113 -4.76 18.24 2.59
N VAL A 114 -4.42 19.51 2.39
CA VAL A 114 -4.74 20.57 3.35
C VAL A 114 -6.26 20.70 3.35
N LYS A 115 -6.87 20.69 4.54
CA LYS A 115 -8.30 20.97 4.70
C LYS A 115 -8.55 22.46 4.59
#